data_AF-A0AAD2FLS9-F1
#
_entry.id   AF-A0AAD2FLS9-F1
#
_cell.length_a   1.000
_cell.length_b   1.000
_cell.length_c   1.000
_cell.angle_alpha   90.00
_cell.angle_beta   90.00
_cell.angle_gamma   90.00
#
_symmetry.space_group_name_H-M   'P 1'
#
loop_
_entity.id
_entity.type
_entity.pdbx_description
1 polymer ?
#
loop_
_entity_poly.entity_id
_entity_poly.type
_entity_poly.pdbx_seq_one_letter_code
_entity_poly.pdbx_strand_id
1 'polypeptide(L)'
;MVAMKGAIKATTTLFLLSSLSSSSAFQNYDSVISPAPKESTSFWQVEINEFFKKAVPAPFRQSISIFYEKDDELDPEDFITIITAAPSSPGFPRPLWAVLMASIPTGLFWYAYYKFAVEEELLQTEIKQGKEPRGLGGYGTLGPFTYGLLLGPIAEILDTPGGMQWSLLSGVYLFCSQVLLYERVNDLYHEEGRERPLQAWWSLPLFFPFNIIVGLRQVHFLSQYLSRQRGLKLAKDPVCDLFPFIEVESLTWQQFMVSPKLWCSWFRDIDNLDPNFLLPKDWQPVD
;
A
#
# COMPACT_ATOMS: atom_id res chain seq x y z
N MET A 1 -20.66 22.24 -53.89
CA MET A 1 -20.94 20.79 -53.86
C MET A 1 -19.65 20.09 -54.25
N VAL A 2 -18.82 19.58 -53.35
CA VAL A 2 -18.99 18.27 -52.71
C VAL A 2 -18.39 18.34 -51.30
N ALA A 3 -19.17 18.87 -50.36
CA ALA A 3 -18.97 18.67 -48.94
C ALA A 3 -19.59 17.32 -48.55
N MET A 4 -18.98 16.20 -48.99
CA MET A 4 -19.44 14.86 -48.59
C MET A 4 -18.48 13.73 -49.02
N LYS A 5 -17.16 13.89 -48.81
CA LYS A 5 -16.20 12.78 -49.01
C LYS A 5 -15.22 12.55 -47.85
N GLY A 6 -15.35 13.29 -46.74
CA GLY A 6 -14.51 13.15 -45.55
C GLY A 6 -15.06 12.26 -44.42
N ALA A 7 -16.32 11.81 -44.50
CA ALA A 7 -17.01 11.17 -43.37
C ALA A 7 -17.15 9.64 -43.45
N ILE A 8 -16.55 8.97 -44.44
CA ILE A 8 -16.76 7.52 -44.68
C ILE A 8 -15.54 6.66 -44.27
N LYS A 9 -14.47 7.27 -43.74
CA LYS A 9 -13.30 6.52 -43.23
C LYS A 9 -13.23 6.37 -41.71
N ALA A 10 -14.15 6.96 -40.95
CA ALA A 10 -14.18 6.88 -39.48
C ALA A 10 -15.20 5.84 -38.94
N THR A 11 -16.11 5.34 -39.77
CA THR A 11 -17.22 4.49 -39.31
C THR A 11 -16.90 2.99 -39.38
N THR A 12 -15.81 2.59 -40.04
CA THR A 12 -15.46 1.17 -40.26
C THR A 12 -14.56 0.59 -39.16
N THR A 13 -13.94 1.42 -38.33
CA THR A 13 -13.09 0.95 -37.19
C THR A 13 -13.89 0.79 -35.89
N LEU A 14 -15.11 1.32 -35.83
CA LEU A 14 -16.00 1.22 -34.66
C LEU A 14 -16.95 0.01 -34.69
N PHE A 15 -16.93 -0.77 -35.77
CA PHE A 15 -17.81 -1.93 -35.95
C PHE A 15 -17.12 -3.28 -35.69
N LEU A 16 -15.85 -3.28 -35.29
CA LEU A 16 -15.10 -4.47 -34.86
C LEU A 16 -14.95 -4.60 -33.33
N LEU A 17 -15.47 -3.65 -32.56
CA LEU A 17 -15.49 -3.69 -31.09
C LEU A 17 -16.88 -4.01 -30.50
N SER A 18 -17.89 -4.21 -31.33
CA SER A 18 -19.29 -4.45 -30.91
C SER A 18 -19.80 -5.87 -31.20
N SER A 19 -18.97 -6.78 -31.73
CA SER A 19 -19.37 -8.15 -32.10
C SER A 19 -18.66 -9.27 -31.35
N LEU A 20 -17.88 -8.98 -30.30
CA LEU A 20 -17.57 -9.98 -29.26
C LEU A 20 -18.75 -10.10 -28.29
N SER A 21 -19.79 -10.72 -28.86
CA SER A 21 -20.90 -11.33 -28.17
C SER A 21 -20.43 -12.40 -27.18
N SER A 22 -21.20 -12.51 -26.10
CA SER A 22 -21.48 -13.74 -25.36
C SER A 22 -20.31 -14.43 -24.67
N SER A 23 -20.01 -13.98 -23.45
CA SER A 23 -19.78 -14.94 -22.37
C SER A 23 -20.78 -14.66 -21.26
N SER A 24 -21.56 -15.68 -20.93
CA SER A 24 -22.61 -15.78 -19.92
C SER A 24 -22.08 -15.67 -18.47
N ALA A 25 -21.10 -14.79 -18.21
CA ALA A 25 -20.40 -14.67 -16.93
C ALA A 25 -20.89 -13.50 -16.05
N PHE A 26 -21.83 -12.67 -16.53
CA PHE A 26 -22.23 -11.43 -15.85
C PHE A 26 -23.55 -11.46 -15.08
N GLN A 27 -24.17 -12.63 -14.92
CA GLN A 27 -25.40 -12.79 -14.13
C GLN A 27 -25.13 -13.64 -12.87
N ASN A 28 -24.41 -13.10 -11.88
CA ASN A 28 -24.46 -13.54 -10.47
C ASN A 28 -23.47 -12.76 -9.56
N TYR A 29 -23.45 -11.43 -9.61
CA TYR A 29 -22.59 -10.64 -8.71
C TYR A 29 -23.26 -10.20 -7.39
N ASP A 30 -24.58 -10.37 -7.26
CA ASP A 30 -25.30 -9.98 -6.04
C ASP A 30 -25.29 -11.04 -4.92
N SER A 31 -24.71 -12.22 -5.15
CA SER A 31 -24.82 -13.37 -4.21
C SER A 31 -23.55 -13.72 -3.42
N VAL A 32 -22.47 -12.97 -3.55
CA VAL A 32 -21.21 -13.22 -2.80
C VAL A 32 -20.81 -11.98 -1.97
N ILE A 33 -21.79 -11.34 -1.34
CA ILE A 33 -21.55 -10.53 -0.15
C ILE A 33 -21.89 -11.43 1.02
N SER A 34 -20.91 -12.17 1.54
CA SER A 34 -21.09 -12.75 2.87
C SER A 34 -21.34 -11.58 3.81
N PRO A 35 -22.51 -11.46 4.45
CA PRO A 35 -22.81 -10.31 5.28
C PRO A 35 -21.76 -10.26 6.38
N ALA A 36 -21.05 -9.13 6.47
CA ALA A 36 -20.22 -8.85 7.63
C ALA A 36 -21.08 -9.08 8.89
N PRO A 37 -20.52 -9.70 9.95
CA PRO A 37 -21.28 -9.94 11.17
C PRO A 37 -21.90 -8.61 11.63
N LYS A 38 -23.21 -8.61 11.94
CA LYS A 38 -24.03 -7.40 12.17
C LYS A 38 -23.50 -6.42 13.22
N GLU A 39 -22.52 -6.80 14.03
CA GLU A 39 -21.86 -5.93 15.01
C GLU A 39 -20.68 -5.12 14.42
N SER A 40 -20.10 -5.51 13.29
CA SER A 40 -18.88 -4.89 12.74
C SER A 40 -19.10 -3.62 11.92
N THR A 41 -20.36 -3.25 11.63
CA THR A 41 -20.71 -2.02 10.90
C THR A 41 -20.82 -0.78 11.80
N SER A 42 -20.52 -0.91 13.10
CA SER A 42 -20.64 0.16 14.10
C SER A 42 -19.37 1.00 14.29
N PHE A 43 -18.25 0.63 13.66
CA PHE A 43 -16.98 1.32 13.87
C PHE A 43 -16.86 2.53 12.94
N TRP A 44 -16.52 3.70 13.51
CA TRP A 44 -16.39 4.95 12.74
C TRP A 44 -15.37 4.84 11.61
N GLN A 45 -14.33 4.01 11.77
CA GLN A 45 -13.32 3.72 10.76
C GLN A 45 -13.95 3.13 9.49
N VAL A 46 -14.87 2.19 9.67
CA VAL A 46 -15.62 1.53 8.57
C VAL A 46 -16.58 2.51 7.93
N GLU A 47 -17.25 3.35 8.73
CA GLU A 47 -18.17 4.37 8.23
C GLU A 47 -17.47 5.39 7.33
N ILE A 48 -16.28 5.86 7.72
CA ILE A 48 -15.47 6.76 6.88
C ILE A 48 -15.05 6.07 5.58
N ASN A 49 -14.59 4.82 5.65
CA ASN A 49 -14.22 4.07 4.45
C ASN A 49 -15.41 3.97 3.48
N GLU A 50 -16.59 3.61 3.99
CA GLU A 50 -17.82 3.50 3.22
C GLU A 50 -18.32 4.85 2.69
N PHE A 51 -18.12 5.93 3.44
CA PHE A 51 -18.42 7.29 2.98
C PHE A 51 -17.60 7.65 1.73
N PHE A 52 -16.28 7.47 1.77
CA PHE A 52 -15.42 7.77 0.62
C PHE A 52 -15.61 6.79 -0.54
N LYS A 53 -15.94 5.54 -0.26
CA LYS A 53 -16.29 4.54 -1.27
C LYS A 53 -17.52 4.91 -2.09
N LYS A 54 -18.52 5.56 -1.48
CA LYS A 54 -19.72 6.06 -2.20
C LYS A 54 -19.40 7.13 -3.24
N ALA A 55 -18.36 7.93 -3.02
CA ALA A 55 -17.93 8.97 -3.94
C ALA A 55 -17.25 8.41 -5.22
N VAL A 56 -16.76 7.17 -5.18
CA VAL A 56 -16.10 6.53 -6.32
C VAL A 56 -17.15 6.02 -7.33
N PRO A 57 -17.06 6.37 -8.63
CA PRO A 57 -18.00 5.89 -9.64
C PRO A 57 -18.04 4.36 -9.71
N ALA A 58 -19.23 3.81 -9.98
CA ALA A 58 -19.47 2.36 -10.07
C ALA A 58 -18.44 1.57 -10.91
N PRO A 59 -18.04 1.99 -12.13
CA PRO A 59 -17.08 1.19 -12.92
C PRO A 59 -15.71 1.09 -12.25
N PHE A 60 -15.23 2.16 -11.62
CA PHE A 60 -13.98 2.14 -10.86
C PHE A 60 -14.12 1.34 -9.56
N ARG A 61 -15.27 1.47 -8.88
CA ARG A 61 -15.53 0.73 -7.65
C ARG A 61 -15.54 -0.78 -7.90
N GLN A 62 -16.04 -1.23 -9.04
CA GLN A 62 -16.08 -2.65 -9.43
C GLN A 62 -14.70 -3.19 -9.80
N SER A 63 -13.82 -2.38 -10.41
CA SER A 63 -12.47 -2.83 -10.76
C SER A 63 -11.54 -2.93 -9.56
N ILE A 64 -11.81 -2.18 -8.49
CA ILE A 64 -10.99 -2.14 -7.26
C ILE A 64 -11.72 -2.73 -6.04
N SER A 65 -12.91 -3.30 -6.21
CA SER A 65 -13.64 -3.95 -5.12
C SER A 65 -12.87 -5.16 -4.62
N ILE A 66 -13.06 -5.48 -3.33
CA ILE A 66 -12.41 -6.63 -2.74
C ILE A 66 -12.91 -7.91 -3.41
N PHE A 67 -11.99 -8.68 -3.95
CA PHE A 67 -12.28 -10.02 -4.45
C PHE A 67 -12.14 -11.01 -3.30
N TYR A 68 -13.24 -11.71 -3.01
CA TYR A 68 -13.22 -12.87 -2.13
C TYR A 68 -12.84 -14.05 -2.99
N GLU A 69 -11.58 -14.45 -2.88
CA GLU A 69 -11.05 -15.51 -3.71
C GLU A 69 -11.70 -16.84 -3.33
N LYS A 70 -12.19 -17.52 -4.37
CA LYS A 70 -12.61 -18.92 -4.33
C LYS A 70 -11.45 -19.66 -5.00
N ASP A 71 -10.60 -20.26 -4.19
CA ASP A 71 -9.45 -21.14 -4.49
C ASP A 71 -8.99 -21.23 -5.98
N ASP A 72 -7.71 -20.85 -6.23
CA ASP A 72 -6.82 -21.34 -7.33
C ASP A 72 -6.68 -20.60 -8.68
N GLU A 73 -7.08 -19.33 -8.88
CA GLU A 73 -6.92 -18.67 -10.22
C GLU A 73 -5.82 -17.60 -10.35
N LEU A 74 -5.25 -17.06 -9.27
CA LEU A 74 -4.19 -16.05 -9.38
C LEU A 74 -2.81 -16.71 -9.40
N ASP A 75 -2.12 -16.65 -10.53
CA ASP A 75 -0.72 -17.07 -10.67
C ASP A 75 0.19 -16.11 -9.87
N PRO A 76 0.76 -16.54 -8.73
CA PRO A 76 1.60 -15.69 -7.90
C PRO A 76 3.00 -15.46 -8.52
N GLU A 77 3.29 -16.04 -9.69
CA GLU A 77 4.54 -15.84 -10.42
C GLU A 77 4.40 -14.83 -11.58
N ASP A 78 3.17 -14.52 -12.02
CA ASP A 78 2.95 -13.56 -13.11
C ASP A 78 3.02 -12.11 -12.62
N PHE A 79 3.97 -11.35 -13.17
CA PHE A 79 4.20 -9.95 -12.81
C PHE A 79 2.95 -9.08 -12.98
N ILE A 80 2.20 -9.24 -14.09
CA ILE A 80 1.02 -8.41 -14.35
C ILE A 80 -0.07 -8.73 -13.33
N THR A 81 -0.29 -10.01 -13.04
CA THR A 81 -1.20 -10.45 -11.98
C THR A 81 -0.80 -9.87 -10.63
N ILE A 82 0.48 -9.98 -10.24
CA ILE A 82 0.98 -9.47 -8.97
C ILE A 82 0.73 -7.98 -8.78
N ILE A 83 1.01 -7.19 -9.82
CA ILE A 83 0.85 -5.74 -9.70
C ILE A 83 -0.65 -5.40 -9.77
N THR A 84 -1.39 -5.90 -10.75
CA THR A 84 -2.80 -5.50 -10.97
C THR A 84 -3.80 -6.17 -10.04
N ALA A 85 -3.34 -7.06 -9.14
CA ALA A 85 -4.17 -7.72 -8.15
C ALA A 85 -4.93 -6.70 -7.29
N ALA A 86 -6.23 -6.67 -7.50
CA ALA A 86 -7.17 -5.93 -6.67
C ALA A 86 -7.09 -6.35 -5.19
N PRO A 87 -7.61 -5.54 -4.26
CA PRO A 87 -7.66 -5.91 -2.86
C PRO A 87 -8.35 -7.27 -2.71
N SER A 88 -7.79 -8.18 -1.91
CA SER A 88 -8.34 -9.51 -1.72
C SER A 88 -8.45 -9.89 -0.24
N SER A 89 -9.24 -10.91 0.07
CA SER A 89 -9.32 -11.40 1.45
C SER A 89 -9.36 -12.93 1.47
N PRO A 90 -8.26 -13.62 1.86
CA PRO A 90 -7.04 -13.10 2.50
C PRO A 90 -6.20 -12.17 1.62
N GLY A 91 -5.44 -11.23 2.19
CA GLY A 91 -4.73 -10.18 1.42
C GLY A 91 -3.69 -10.73 0.43
N PHE A 92 -3.42 -9.99 -0.66
CA PHE A 92 -2.54 -10.48 -1.73
C PHE A 92 -1.08 -10.03 -1.51
N PRO A 93 -0.09 -10.94 -1.52
CA PRO A 93 1.30 -10.57 -1.33
C PRO A 93 1.85 -9.83 -2.53
N ARG A 94 2.23 -8.57 -2.33
CA ARG A 94 2.84 -7.72 -3.36
C ARG A 94 4.32 -7.49 -3.00
N PRO A 95 5.26 -8.22 -3.62
CA PRO A 95 6.67 -8.16 -3.25
C PRO A 95 7.25 -6.76 -3.54
N LEU A 96 8.24 -6.36 -2.74
CA LEU A 96 8.77 -4.99 -2.75
C LEU A 96 9.35 -4.63 -4.14
N TRP A 97 10.07 -5.55 -4.78
CA TRP A 97 10.59 -5.32 -6.13
C TRP A 97 9.49 -4.95 -7.14
N ALA A 98 8.34 -5.62 -7.09
CA ALA A 98 7.24 -5.38 -8.04
C ALA A 98 6.61 -4.02 -7.78
N VAL A 99 6.41 -3.67 -6.50
CA VAL A 99 5.92 -2.35 -6.08
C VAL A 99 6.86 -1.25 -6.54
N LEU A 100 8.18 -1.41 -6.35
CA LEU A 100 9.16 -0.42 -6.79
C LEU A 100 9.20 -0.27 -8.31
N MET A 101 9.25 -1.38 -9.05
CA MET A 101 9.30 -1.39 -10.51
C MET A 101 8.09 -0.72 -11.14
N ALA A 102 6.91 -0.84 -10.54
CA ALA A 102 5.70 -0.17 -11.02
C ALA A 102 5.62 1.29 -10.52
N SER A 103 6.14 1.60 -9.32
CA SER A 103 6.03 2.94 -8.72
C SER A 103 7.00 3.97 -9.29
N ILE A 104 8.23 3.59 -9.58
CA ILE A 104 9.25 4.50 -10.14
C ILE A 104 8.80 5.11 -11.48
N PRO A 105 8.40 4.33 -12.51
CA PRO A 105 8.01 4.89 -13.81
C PRO A 105 6.67 5.64 -13.76
N THR A 106 5.80 5.32 -12.80
CA THR A 106 4.48 5.97 -12.66
C THR A 106 4.50 7.16 -11.70
N GLY A 107 5.66 7.57 -11.20
CA GLY A 107 5.79 8.72 -10.30
C GLY A 107 5.03 8.54 -8.99
N LEU A 108 5.09 7.35 -8.39
CA LEU A 108 4.40 6.95 -7.15
C LEU A 108 2.88 6.78 -7.27
N PHE A 109 2.28 6.98 -8.45
CA PHE A 109 0.86 6.69 -8.64
C PHE A 109 0.53 5.24 -8.31
N TRP A 110 1.40 4.32 -8.72
CA TRP A 110 1.27 2.91 -8.38
C TRP A 110 1.41 2.64 -6.88
N TYR A 111 2.31 3.36 -6.20
CA TYR A 111 2.47 3.23 -4.77
C TYR A 111 1.20 3.66 -4.02
N ALA A 112 0.50 4.68 -4.51
CA ALA A 112 -0.80 5.05 -3.97
C ALA A 112 -1.81 3.90 -4.11
N TYR A 113 -1.89 3.26 -5.28
CA TYR A 113 -2.74 2.07 -5.47
C TYR A 113 -2.36 0.91 -4.54
N TYR A 114 -1.06 0.62 -4.40
CA TYR A 114 -0.57 -0.38 -3.44
C TYR A 114 -1.04 -0.06 -2.01
N LYS A 115 -0.88 1.20 -1.57
CA LYS A 115 -1.29 1.66 -0.23
C LYS A 115 -2.80 1.53 -0.04
N PHE A 116 -3.58 1.89 -1.06
CA PHE A 116 -5.03 1.68 -1.07
C PHE A 116 -5.38 0.21 -0.85
N ALA A 117 -4.76 -0.70 -1.61
CA ALA A 117 -5.08 -2.11 -1.54
C ALA A 117 -4.74 -2.69 -0.17
N VAL A 118 -3.54 -2.45 0.34
CA VAL A 118 -3.11 -2.92 1.66
C VAL A 118 -4.02 -2.44 2.79
N GLU A 119 -4.36 -1.16 2.80
CA GLU A 119 -5.23 -0.59 3.84
C GLU A 119 -6.61 -1.24 3.84
N GLU A 120 -7.17 -1.50 2.66
CA GLU A 120 -8.45 -2.19 2.50
C GLU A 120 -8.37 -3.67 2.91
N GLU A 121 -7.32 -4.39 2.50
CA GLU A 121 -7.12 -5.80 2.86
C GLU A 121 -6.97 -5.98 4.37
N LEU A 122 -6.22 -5.10 5.04
CA LEU A 122 -6.05 -5.12 6.49
C LEU A 122 -7.35 -4.77 7.22
N LEU A 123 -8.09 -3.75 6.77
CA LEU A 123 -9.39 -3.39 7.34
C LEU A 123 -10.35 -4.59 7.32
N GLN A 124 -10.46 -5.27 6.17
CA GLN A 124 -11.34 -6.43 6.05
C GLN A 124 -10.87 -7.61 6.90
N THR A 125 -9.56 -7.81 7.02
CA THR A 125 -8.99 -8.86 7.87
C THR A 125 -9.31 -8.60 9.34
N GLU A 126 -9.17 -7.37 9.82
CA GLU A 126 -9.53 -6.96 11.19
C GLU A 126 -11.03 -7.19 11.47
N ILE A 127 -11.90 -6.78 10.53
CA ILE A 127 -13.36 -7.00 10.61
C ILE A 127 -13.69 -8.50 10.68
N LYS A 128 -13.08 -9.32 9.82
CA LYS A 128 -13.29 -10.77 9.80
C LYS A 128 -12.83 -11.45 11.09
N GLN A 129 -11.77 -10.96 11.70
CA GLN A 129 -11.26 -11.44 12.99
C GLN A 129 -12.07 -10.93 14.18
N GLY A 130 -13.07 -10.06 13.96
CA GLY A 130 -13.87 -9.45 15.02
C GLY A 130 -13.08 -8.46 15.89
N LYS A 131 -11.97 -7.93 15.37
CA LYS A 131 -11.15 -6.91 16.06
C LYS A 131 -11.67 -5.52 15.74
N GLU A 132 -11.47 -4.58 16.66
CA GLU A 132 -11.71 -3.16 16.38
C GLU A 132 -10.75 -2.69 15.28
N PRO A 133 -11.23 -2.19 14.14
CA PRO A 133 -10.37 -1.75 13.06
C PRO A 133 -9.52 -0.56 13.49
N ARG A 134 -8.20 -0.66 13.31
CA ARG A 134 -7.31 0.47 13.59
C ARG A 134 -7.23 1.40 12.39
N GLY A 135 -7.19 0.84 11.18
CA GLY A 135 -7.07 1.58 9.92
C GLY A 135 -8.41 2.05 9.37
N LEU A 136 -8.37 3.06 8.50
CA LEU A 136 -9.55 3.65 7.84
C LEU A 136 -9.87 2.99 6.49
N GLY A 137 -9.18 1.91 6.14
CA GLY A 137 -9.30 1.28 4.82
C GLY A 137 -8.66 2.09 3.71
N GLY A 138 -8.73 1.56 2.49
CA GLY A 138 -8.12 2.18 1.32
C GLY A 138 -8.81 3.49 0.96
N TYR A 139 -10.15 3.49 0.95
CA TYR A 139 -10.94 4.67 0.62
C TYR A 139 -10.88 5.72 1.72
N GLY A 140 -10.95 5.30 2.98
CA GLY A 140 -10.88 6.22 4.11
C GLY A 140 -9.50 6.84 4.28
N THR A 141 -8.42 6.17 3.86
CA THR A 141 -7.06 6.73 3.91
C THR A 141 -6.75 7.63 2.71
N LEU A 142 -7.00 7.17 1.48
CA LEU A 142 -6.66 7.97 0.30
C LEU A 142 -7.71 9.02 -0.07
N GLY A 143 -8.97 8.82 0.29
CA GLY A 143 -10.05 9.76 0.01
C GLY A 143 -9.76 11.15 0.58
N PRO A 144 -9.71 11.32 1.91
CA PRO A 144 -9.41 12.61 2.54
C PRO A 144 -8.10 13.23 2.03
N PHE A 145 -7.06 12.41 1.84
CA PHE A 145 -5.79 12.86 1.28
C PHE A 145 -5.97 13.49 -0.11
N THR A 146 -6.58 12.76 -1.03
CA THR A 146 -6.79 13.19 -2.42
C THR A 146 -7.68 14.43 -2.48
N TYR A 147 -8.76 14.45 -1.70
CA TYR A 147 -9.63 15.61 -1.60
C TYR A 147 -8.89 16.84 -1.08
N GLY A 148 -8.18 16.74 0.04
CA GLY A 148 -7.45 17.88 0.59
C GLY A 148 -6.32 18.35 -0.32
N LEU A 149 -5.60 17.43 -0.97
CA LEU A 149 -4.52 17.74 -1.91
C LEU A 149 -5.03 18.47 -3.16
N LEU A 150 -6.20 18.09 -3.70
CA LEU A 150 -6.77 18.71 -4.90
C LEU A 150 -7.57 19.98 -4.61
N LEU A 151 -8.34 19.98 -3.52
CA LEU A 151 -9.15 21.14 -3.13
C LEU A 151 -8.29 22.31 -2.67
N GLY A 152 -7.12 22.06 -2.08
CA GLY A 152 -6.26 23.14 -1.61
C GLY A 152 -5.81 24.11 -2.71
N PRO A 153 -5.19 23.64 -3.81
CA PRO A 153 -4.81 24.50 -4.93
C PRO A 153 -6.03 25.13 -5.64
N ILE A 154 -7.16 24.42 -5.72
CA ILE A 154 -8.39 24.98 -6.29
C ILE A 154 -8.91 26.13 -5.42
N ALA A 155 -8.93 25.96 -4.10
CA ALA A 155 -9.33 27.00 -3.16
C ALA A 155 -8.40 28.22 -3.24
N GLU A 156 -7.09 27.99 -3.40
CA GLU A 156 -6.11 29.07 -3.62
C GLU A 156 -6.37 29.82 -4.93
N ILE A 157 -6.65 29.11 -6.03
CA ILE A 157 -7.02 29.72 -7.32
C ILE A 157 -8.32 30.55 -7.22
N LEU A 158 -9.21 30.19 -6.30
CA LEU A 158 -10.46 30.89 -6.02
C LEU A 158 -10.31 31.97 -4.93
N ASP A 159 -9.09 32.35 -4.56
CA ASP A 159 -8.78 33.35 -3.51
C ASP A 159 -9.43 33.03 -2.15
N THR A 160 -9.69 31.75 -1.87
CA THR A 160 -10.24 31.32 -0.58
C THR A 160 -9.12 31.29 0.46
N PRO A 161 -9.25 32.06 1.56
CA PRO A 161 -8.21 32.11 2.59
C PRO A 161 -8.04 30.73 3.22
N GLY A 162 -6.82 30.21 3.20
CA GLY A 162 -6.53 28.91 3.81
C GLY A 162 -6.42 27.73 2.84
N GLY A 163 -6.51 27.96 1.52
CA GLY A 163 -6.51 26.88 0.52
C GLY A 163 -5.31 25.94 0.63
N MET A 164 -4.10 26.49 0.64
CA MET A 164 -2.88 25.68 0.77
C MET A 164 -2.75 24.94 2.11
N GLN A 165 -3.37 25.43 3.19
CA GLN A 165 -3.40 24.75 4.48
C GLN A 165 -4.18 23.43 4.41
N TRP A 166 -5.16 23.30 3.51
CA TRP A 166 -5.88 22.03 3.31
C TRP A 166 -4.98 20.95 2.70
N SER A 167 -4.13 21.32 1.74
CA SER A 167 -3.12 20.42 1.17
C SER A 167 -2.07 20.02 2.21
N LEU A 168 -1.66 20.95 3.07
CA LEU A 168 -0.74 20.63 4.15
C LEU A 168 -1.38 19.65 5.14
N LEU A 169 -2.63 19.90 5.54
CA LEU A 169 -3.37 19.03 6.45
C LEU A 169 -3.57 17.64 5.85
N SER A 170 -3.82 17.55 4.54
CA SER A 170 -3.92 16.27 3.84
C SER A 170 -2.59 15.50 3.84
N GLY A 171 -1.46 16.20 3.69
CA GLY A 171 -0.13 15.62 3.85
C GLY A 171 0.13 15.09 5.26
N VAL A 172 -0.22 15.86 6.30
CA VAL A 172 -0.13 15.43 7.70
C VAL A 172 -1.02 14.22 7.96
N TYR A 173 -2.23 14.21 7.41
CA TYR A 173 -3.15 13.08 7.52
C TYR A 173 -2.60 11.81 6.86
N LEU A 174 -2.03 11.92 5.64
CA LEU A 174 -1.38 10.80 4.97
C LEU A 174 -0.16 10.29 5.74
N PHE A 175 0.55 11.18 6.42
CA PHE A 175 1.66 10.82 7.30
C PHE A 175 1.17 10.06 8.53
N CYS A 176 0.15 10.54 9.24
CA CYS A 176 -0.41 9.87 10.41
C CYS A 176 -0.96 8.47 10.07
N SER A 177 -1.65 8.33 8.93
CA SER A 177 -2.09 7.01 8.44
C SER A 177 -0.91 6.08 8.14
N GLN A 178 0.21 6.62 7.62
CA GLN A 178 1.42 5.83 7.40
C GLN A 178 2.03 5.30 8.71
N VAL A 179 2.10 6.13 9.75
CA VAL A 179 2.61 5.72 11.07
C VAL A 179 1.73 4.61 11.65
N LEU A 180 0.41 4.77 11.57
CA LEU A 180 -0.55 3.76 12.00
C LEU A 180 -0.36 2.44 11.24
N LEU A 181 -0.14 2.49 9.92
CA LEU A 181 0.12 1.30 9.12
C LEU A 181 1.39 0.57 9.59
N TYR A 182 2.45 1.29 9.96
CA TYR A 182 3.65 0.67 10.52
C TYR A 182 3.39 -0.06 11.83
N GLU A 183 2.59 0.54 12.73
CA GLU A 183 2.19 -0.13 13.97
C GLU A 183 1.34 -1.37 13.69
N ARG A 184 0.41 -1.30 12.73
CA ARG A 184 -0.41 -2.47 12.35
C ARG A 184 0.45 -3.61 11.84
N VAL A 185 1.43 -3.33 10.98
CA VAL A 185 2.36 -4.38 10.52
C VAL A 185 3.19 -4.96 11.67
N ASN A 186 3.62 -4.12 12.63
CA ASN A 186 4.29 -4.60 13.84
C ASN A 186 3.41 -5.51 14.69
N ASP A 187 2.13 -5.16 14.86
CA ASP A 187 1.18 -5.96 15.62
C ASP A 187 0.93 -7.31 14.95
N LEU A 188 0.80 -7.36 13.62
CA LEU A 188 0.66 -8.63 12.88
C LEU A 188 1.84 -9.57 13.14
N TYR A 189 3.07 -9.05 13.17
CA TYR A 189 4.26 -9.86 13.52
C TYR A 189 4.29 -10.26 14.98
N HIS A 190 3.88 -9.36 15.88
CA HIS A 190 3.81 -9.64 17.30
C HIS A 190 2.79 -10.75 17.63
N GLU A 191 1.64 -10.75 16.95
CA GLU A 191 0.61 -11.79 17.04
C GLU A 191 1.11 -13.16 16.54
N GLU A 192 2.02 -13.18 15.56
CA GLU A 192 2.73 -14.40 15.11
C GLU A 192 3.85 -14.83 16.09
N GLY A 193 4.07 -14.11 17.19
CA GLY A 193 5.17 -14.36 18.14
C GLY A 193 6.55 -13.95 17.62
N ARG A 194 6.61 -13.08 16.60
CA ARG A 194 7.85 -12.55 16.02
C ARG A 194 8.19 -11.16 16.57
N GLU A 195 9.42 -10.73 16.34
CA GLU A 195 9.85 -9.38 16.68
C GLU A 195 9.18 -8.34 15.78
N ARG A 196 9.02 -7.11 16.31
CA ARG A 196 8.42 -5.98 15.58
C ARG A 196 9.41 -5.43 14.55
N PRO A 197 9.14 -5.58 13.24
CA PRO A 197 10.16 -5.27 12.25
C PRO A 197 10.32 -3.78 11.92
N LEU A 198 9.37 -2.93 12.28
CA LEU A 198 9.35 -1.52 11.88
C LEU A 198 9.58 -0.60 13.07
N GLN A 199 10.55 0.30 12.95
CA GLN A 199 10.73 1.40 13.89
C GLN A 199 9.91 2.61 13.43
N ALA A 200 8.64 2.71 13.84
CA ALA A 200 7.73 3.74 13.35
C ALA A 200 8.26 5.17 13.54
N TRP A 201 9.02 5.44 14.62
CA TRP A 201 9.59 6.76 14.87
C TRP A 201 10.64 7.20 13.83
N TRP A 202 11.26 6.27 13.09
CA TRP A 202 12.18 6.59 11.98
C TRP A 202 11.45 7.20 10.78
N SER A 203 10.12 7.08 10.73
CA SER A 203 9.36 7.67 9.64
C SER A 203 9.17 9.17 9.76
N LEU A 204 9.48 9.78 10.91
CA LEU A 204 9.34 11.22 11.09
C LEU A 204 10.09 11.96 9.98
N PRO A 205 9.48 12.97 9.33
CA PRO A 205 10.09 13.68 8.20
C PRO A 205 11.46 14.27 8.52
N LEU A 206 11.71 14.57 9.80
CA LEU A 206 12.99 15.07 10.31
C LEU A 206 14.14 14.08 10.10
N PHE A 207 13.86 12.77 10.05
CA PHE A 207 14.86 11.71 9.92
C PHE A 207 15.02 11.24 8.47
N PHE A 208 14.86 12.11 7.47
CA PHE A 208 15.24 11.75 6.10
C PHE A 208 16.74 11.35 6.05
N PRO A 209 17.14 10.20 5.46
CA PRO A 209 16.36 9.31 4.57
C PRO A 209 15.74 8.06 5.25
N PHE A 210 15.76 7.95 6.59
CA PHE A 210 15.24 6.79 7.32
C PHE A 210 13.75 6.51 7.08
N ASN A 211 12.96 7.53 6.72
CA ASN A 211 11.57 7.34 6.32
C ASN A 211 11.42 6.41 5.11
N ILE A 212 12.34 6.45 4.15
CA ILE A 212 12.37 5.54 2.99
C ILE A 212 12.69 4.12 3.47
N ILE A 213 13.65 3.96 4.38
CA ILE A 213 14.04 2.66 4.94
C ILE A 213 12.85 1.96 5.58
N VAL A 214 12.09 2.67 6.44
CA VAL A 214 10.89 2.10 7.08
C VAL A 214 9.83 1.75 6.05
N GLY A 215 9.63 2.60 5.03
CA GLY A 215 8.69 2.33 3.95
C GLY A 215 9.04 1.06 3.17
N LEU A 216 10.30 0.89 2.77
CA LEU A 216 10.76 -0.32 2.08
C LEU A 216 10.58 -1.58 2.93
N ARG A 217 10.97 -1.51 4.21
CA ARG A 217 10.76 -2.60 5.17
C ARG A 217 9.27 -2.92 5.34
N GLN A 218 8.40 -1.91 5.44
CA GLN A 218 6.96 -2.11 5.58
C GLN A 218 6.38 -2.92 4.42
N VAL A 219 6.73 -2.56 3.18
CA VAL A 219 6.25 -3.28 2.00
C VAL A 219 6.74 -4.73 2.01
N HIS A 220 8.02 -4.94 2.31
CA HIS A 220 8.63 -6.25 2.36
C HIS A 220 8.01 -7.17 3.43
N PHE A 221 7.98 -6.74 4.69
CA PHE A 221 7.46 -7.54 5.80
C PHE A 221 5.98 -7.83 5.66
N LEU A 222 5.19 -6.88 5.13
CA LEU A 222 3.78 -7.11 4.86
C LEU A 222 3.58 -8.15 3.73
N SER A 223 4.36 -8.07 2.65
CA SER A 223 4.32 -9.06 1.57
C SER A 223 4.66 -10.46 2.09
N GLN A 224 5.68 -10.59 2.94
CA GLN A 224 6.01 -11.87 3.58
C GLN A 224 4.87 -12.39 4.46
N TYR A 225 4.27 -11.53 5.28
CA TYR A 225 3.15 -11.89 6.14
C TYR A 225 1.98 -12.44 5.33
N LEU A 226 1.56 -11.73 4.28
CA LEU A 226 0.47 -12.17 3.40
C LEU A 226 0.81 -13.46 2.64
N SER A 227 2.08 -13.64 2.24
CA SER A 227 2.53 -14.89 1.61
C SER A 227 2.39 -16.07 2.57
N ARG A 228 2.81 -15.89 3.83
CA ARG A 228 2.67 -16.92 4.88
C ARG A 228 1.21 -17.22 5.19
N GLN A 229 0.36 -16.20 5.27
CA GLN A 229 -1.08 -16.36 5.52
C GLN A 229 -1.76 -17.22 4.45
N ARG A 230 -1.29 -17.13 3.20
CA ARG A 230 -1.79 -17.92 2.06
C ARG A 230 -1.07 -19.26 1.85
N GLY A 231 -0.08 -19.59 2.68
CA GLY A 231 0.75 -20.79 2.47
C GLY A 231 1.61 -20.75 1.20
N LEU A 232 1.83 -19.56 0.63
CA LEU A 232 2.64 -19.37 -0.57
C LEU A 232 4.13 -19.37 -0.21
N LYS A 233 4.96 -19.78 -1.18
CA LYS A 233 6.40 -19.67 -1.05
C LYS A 233 6.81 -18.21 -1.02
N LEU A 234 7.72 -17.84 -0.10
CA LEU A 234 8.25 -16.48 -0.04
C LEU A 234 8.94 -16.12 -1.35
N ALA A 235 8.43 -15.08 -2.01
CA ALA A 235 9.02 -14.56 -3.24
C ALA A 235 10.44 -14.06 -2.94
N LYS A 236 11.41 -14.47 -3.76
CA LYS A 236 12.76 -13.94 -3.66
C LYS A 236 12.75 -12.48 -4.11
N ASP A 237 13.25 -11.58 -3.25
CA ASP A 237 13.25 -10.15 -3.54
C ASP A 237 14.67 -9.66 -3.90
N PRO A 238 14.95 -9.33 -5.17
CA PRO A 238 16.27 -8.85 -5.58
C PRO A 238 16.65 -7.51 -4.93
N VAL A 239 15.67 -6.75 -4.44
CA VAL A 239 15.92 -5.50 -3.71
C VAL A 239 16.53 -5.81 -2.34
N CYS A 240 16.14 -6.92 -1.70
CA CYS A 240 16.75 -7.37 -0.44
C CYS A 240 18.17 -7.89 -0.67
N ASP A 241 18.42 -8.56 -1.80
CA ASP A 241 19.78 -8.96 -2.20
C ASP A 241 20.70 -7.72 -2.31
N LEU A 242 20.19 -6.61 -2.85
CA LEU A 242 20.91 -5.35 -3.01
C LEU A 242 21.01 -4.54 -1.70
N PHE A 243 19.97 -4.54 -0.89
CA PHE A 243 19.84 -3.76 0.35
C PHE A 243 19.49 -4.68 1.54
N PRO A 244 20.50 -5.32 2.17
CA PRO A 244 20.27 -6.35 3.18
C PRO A 244 19.52 -5.87 4.43
N PHE A 245 19.60 -4.56 4.74
CA PHE A 245 18.85 -3.98 5.85
C PHE A 245 17.33 -4.18 5.73
N ILE A 246 16.77 -4.52 4.56
CA ILE A 246 15.32 -4.67 4.38
C ILE A 246 14.81 -5.96 5.03
N GLU A 247 15.62 -7.02 5.04
CA GLU A 247 15.23 -8.36 5.47
C GLU A 247 15.48 -8.62 6.97
N VAL A 248 16.40 -7.87 7.60
CA VAL A 248 16.77 -8.06 9.02
C VAL A 248 15.53 -7.94 9.91
N GLU A 249 15.22 -8.95 10.73
CA GLU A 249 13.98 -8.97 11.52
C GLU A 249 13.83 -7.74 12.42
N SER A 250 14.83 -7.40 13.24
CA SER A 250 14.89 -6.15 14.00
C SER A 250 16.13 -5.35 13.64
N LEU A 251 15.91 -4.12 13.18
CA LEU A 251 16.99 -3.22 12.77
C LEU A 251 17.00 -2.01 13.70
N THR A 252 18.03 -1.88 14.52
CA THR A 252 18.25 -0.67 15.34
C THR A 252 19.08 0.37 14.60
N TRP A 253 19.00 1.63 15.06
CA TRP A 253 19.67 2.74 14.38
C TRP A 253 21.18 2.59 14.52
N GLN A 254 21.63 2.17 15.71
CA GLN A 254 23.02 1.85 15.98
C GLN A 254 23.50 0.70 15.09
N GLN A 255 22.75 -0.40 15.01
CA GLN A 255 23.11 -1.53 14.14
C GLN A 255 23.22 -1.12 12.67
N PHE A 256 22.26 -0.32 12.19
CA PHE A 256 22.29 0.19 10.83
C PHE A 256 23.54 1.05 10.62
N MET A 257 23.78 2.07 11.44
CA MET A 257 24.91 3.00 11.26
C MET A 257 26.29 2.33 11.41
N VAL A 258 26.41 1.31 12.24
CA VAL A 258 27.68 0.62 12.55
C VAL A 258 28.00 -0.50 11.56
N SER A 259 27.02 -0.96 10.77
CA SER A 259 27.18 -2.13 9.90
C SER A 259 27.03 -1.75 8.41
N PRO A 260 28.10 -1.24 7.74
CA PRO A 260 28.06 -0.92 6.31
C PRO A 260 27.57 -2.06 5.42
N LYS A 261 27.85 -3.30 5.81
CA LYS A 261 27.35 -4.53 5.15
C LYS A 261 25.82 -4.60 5.02
N LEU A 262 25.08 -3.92 5.92
CA LEU A 262 23.63 -3.85 5.85
C LEU A 262 23.14 -2.82 4.84
N TRP A 263 23.94 -1.80 4.52
CA TRP A 263 23.52 -0.68 3.67
C TRP A 263 23.36 -1.08 2.23
N CYS A 264 24.30 -1.86 1.70
CA CYS A 264 24.29 -2.28 0.30
C CYS A 264 25.13 -3.53 0.13
N SER A 265 24.75 -4.38 -0.83
CA SER A 265 25.51 -5.57 -1.23
C SER A 265 26.96 -5.27 -1.62
N TRP A 266 27.25 -4.05 -2.09
CA TRP A 266 28.59 -3.60 -2.44
C TRP A 266 29.53 -3.46 -1.23
N PHE A 267 28.98 -3.36 -0.03
CA PHE A 267 29.74 -3.20 1.22
C PHE A 267 29.79 -4.49 2.05
N ARG A 268 29.47 -5.64 1.45
CA ARG A 268 29.45 -6.94 2.16
C ARG A 268 30.78 -7.32 2.82
N ASP A 269 31.90 -6.90 2.23
CA ASP A 269 33.25 -7.22 2.71
C ASP A 269 33.82 -6.15 3.66
N ILE A 270 33.04 -5.11 4.01
CA ILE A 270 33.47 -4.07 4.94
C ILE A 270 33.14 -4.49 6.37
N ASP A 271 34.17 -4.55 7.21
CA ASP A 271 34.01 -4.81 8.64
C ASP A 271 33.10 -3.78 9.31
N ASN A 272 32.42 -4.20 10.38
CA ASN A 272 31.63 -3.29 11.18
C ASN A 272 32.52 -2.15 11.72
N LEU A 273 31.99 -0.93 11.70
CA LEU A 273 32.64 0.21 12.31
C LEU A 273 32.76 -0.01 13.82
N ASP A 274 33.74 0.64 14.46
CA ASP A 274 33.81 0.62 15.92
C ASP A 274 32.54 1.30 16.50
N PRO A 275 31.74 0.64 17.35
CA PRO A 275 30.58 1.26 17.98
C PRO A 275 30.95 2.53 18.77
N ASN A 276 32.19 2.61 19.28
CA ASN A 276 32.74 3.79 19.97
C ASN A 276 32.97 4.98 19.03
N PHE A 277 32.77 4.82 17.72
CA PHE A 277 32.77 5.92 16.77
C PHE A 277 31.53 6.82 16.92
N LEU A 278 30.38 6.25 17.31
CA LEU A 278 29.11 6.98 17.39
C LEU A 278 28.82 7.56 18.78
N LEU A 279 29.44 7.01 19.83
CA LEU A 279 29.29 7.47 21.20
C LEU A 279 30.64 7.94 21.74
N PRO A 280 30.72 9.15 22.34
CA PRO A 280 31.91 9.58 23.07
C PRO A 280 32.32 8.53 24.11
N LYS A 281 33.62 8.29 24.30
CA LYS A 281 34.16 7.26 25.22
C LYS A 281 33.71 7.42 26.68
N ASP A 282 33.17 8.58 27.01
CA ASP A 282 32.67 9.00 28.32
C ASP A 282 31.13 8.90 28.46
N TRP A 283 30.42 8.41 27.44
CA TRP A 283 28.97 8.23 27.53
C TRP A 283 28.63 7.06 28.46
N GLN A 284 28.08 7.36 29.63
CA GLN A 284 27.43 6.38 30.50
C GLN A 284 25.92 6.39 30.25
N PRO A 285 25.26 5.22 30.13
CA PRO A 285 23.82 5.16 30.08
C PRO A 285 23.25 5.78 31.35
N VAL A 286 22.31 6.71 31.19
CA VAL A 286 21.51 7.21 32.32
C VAL A 286 20.44 6.16 32.56
N ASP A 287 20.52 5.51 33.73
CA ASP A 287 19.51 4.56 34.24
C ASP A 287 18.13 5.22 34.42
#